data_AF-A0A946DFV4-F1
#
_entry.id   AF-A0A946DFV4-F1
#
_cell.length_a   1.000
_cell.length_b   1.000
_cell.length_c   1.000
_cell.angle_alpha   90.00
_cell.angle_beta   90.00
_cell.angle_gamma   90.00
#
_symmetry.space_group_name_H-M   'P 1'
#
loop_
_entity.id
_entity.type
_entity.pdbx_description
1 polymer ?
#
loop_
_entity_poly.entity_id
_entity_poly.type
_entity_poly.pdbx_seq_one_letter_code
_entity_poly.pdbx_strand_id
1 'polypeptide(L)'
;MSITAAYLTVIIIWSTTPLAIQWSSAGVGYEFGVALRMVIGLSVLLLIVKLWRQPLPWDKHNLQIYLSGGLPLFIAMSMVYWSAQFIPSGWISVIFGLTPLFTSLFASLILGEKSFTTGKTIGMLLGLAGLAIVFQESLSFEQAAWWGVAGVSISSLVHSLSTVLIKKLNPTIPAIS
;
A
#
# COMPACT_ATOMS: atom_id res chain seq x y z
N MET A 1 -6.40 20.00 12.83
CA MET A 1 -7.44 19.54 11.88
C MET A 1 -8.51 18.79 12.65
N SER A 2 -9.79 18.86 12.25
CA SER A 2 -10.81 17.97 12.83
C SER A 2 -10.58 16.53 12.34
N ILE A 3 -10.88 15.54 13.17
CA ILE A 3 -10.74 14.11 12.84
C ILE A 3 -11.52 13.78 11.55
N THR A 4 -12.71 14.36 11.39
CA THR A 4 -13.55 14.22 10.21
C THR A 4 -12.87 14.74 8.94
N ALA A 5 -12.22 15.92 9.01
CA ALA A 5 -11.53 16.49 7.87
C ALA A 5 -10.33 15.63 7.45
N ALA A 6 -9.55 15.11 8.40
CA ALA A 6 -8.46 14.19 8.12
C ALA A 6 -8.98 12.89 7.47
N TYR A 7 -10.05 12.32 8.00
CA TYR A 7 -10.67 11.10 7.49
C TYR A 7 -11.18 11.27 6.04
N LEU A 8 -11.93 12.34 5.76
CA LEU A 8 -12.42 12.64 4.40
C LEU A 8 -11.27 12.87 3.42
N THR A 9 -10.22 13.56 3.85
CA THR A 9 -9.03 13.80 3.01
C THR A 9 -8.37 12.48 2.62
N VAL A 10 -8.21 11.56 3.58
CA VAL A 10 -7.65 10.23 3.32
C VAL A 10 -8.52 9.44 2.34
N ILE A 11 -9.85 9.44 2.51
CA ILE A 11 -10.76 8.77 1.57
C ILE A 11 -10.58 9.31 0.16
N ILE A 12 -10.60 10.63 -0.03
CA ILE A 12 -10.47 11.24 -1.35
C ILE A 12 -9.14 10.84 -2.01
N ILE A 13 -8.03 10.93 -1.26
CA ILE A 13 -6.70 10.57 -1.78
C ILE A 13 -6.65 9.08 -2.15
N TRP A 14 -7.15 8.20 -1.30
CA TRP A 14 -7.01 6.76 -1.48
C TRP A 14 -7.96 6.21 -2.54
N SER A 15 -9.20 6.71 -2.62
CA SER A 15 -10.16 6.30 -3.66
C SER A 15 -9.76 6.78 -5.06
N THR A 16 -9.08 7.92 -5.17
CA THR A 16 -8.60 8.45 -6.47
C THR A 16 -7.25 7.88 -6.89
N THR A 17 -6.50 7.28 -5.96
CA THR A 17 -5.15 6.77 -6.23
C THR A 17 -5.12 5.72 -7.35
N PRO A 18 -5.92 4.63 -7.31
CA PRO A 18 -5.89 3.61 -8.37
C PRO A 18 -6.32 4.15 -9.73
N LEU A 19 -7.21 5.15 -9.76
CA LEU A 19 -7.59 5.84 -11.00
C LEU A 19 -6.40 6.63 -11.57
N ALA A 20 -5.71 7.41 -10.72
CA ALA A 20 -4.52 8.16 -11.13
C ALA A 20 -3.38 7.23 -11.60
N ILE A 21 -3.25 6.03 -11.03
CA ILE A 21 -2.28 5.01 -11.47
C ILE A 21 -2.55 4.61 -12.93
N GLN A 22 -3.81 4.31 -13.26
CA GLN A 22 -4.17 3.98 -14.64
C GLN A 22 -3.92 5.16 -15.60
N TRP A 23 -4.34 6.36 -15.23
CA TRP A 23 -4.17 7.55 -16.07
C TRP A 23 -2.70 7.92 -16.29
N SER A 24 -1.88 7.87 -15.24
CA SER A 24 -0.44 8.16 -15.35
C SER A 24 0.34 7.12 -16.16
N SER A 25 -0.23 5.93 -16.36
CA SER A 25 0.36 4.88 -17.19
C SER A 25 -0.08 4.95 -18.65
N ALA A 26 -1.11 5.74 -18.96
CA ALA A 26 -1.68 5.82 -20.30
C ALA A 26 -0.71 6.50 -21.28
N GLY A 27 -0.36 5.81 -22.35
CA GLY A 27 0.44 6.34 -23.47
C GLY A 27 1.96 6.35 -23.27
N VAL A 28 2.46 6.24 -22.04
CA VAL A 28 3.91 6.34 -21.71
C VAL A 28 4.50 5.10 -21.02
N GLY A 29 3.66 4.11 -20.70
CA GLY A 29 4.06 2.90 -19.97
C GLY A 29 3.90 3.06 -18.46
N TYR A 30 3.70 1.94 -17.77
CA TYR A 30 3.47 1.92 -16.32
C TYR A 30 4.76 2.21 -15.53
N GLU A 31 5.91 1.86 -16.10
CA GLU A 31 7.25 2.05 -15.53
C GLU A 31 7.53 3.54 -15.33
N PHE A 32 7.17 4.36 -16.32
CA PHE A 32 7.30 5.80 -16.23
C PHE A 32 6.39 6.38 -15.13
N GLY A 33 5.13 5.93 -15.10
CA GLY A 33 4.16 6.37 -14.08
C GLY A 33 4.62 6.07 -12.65
N VAL A 34 5.10 4.84 -12.39
CA VAL A 34 5.62 4.47 -11.07
C VAL A 34 6.92 5.19 -10.75
N ALA A 35 7.87 5.28 -11.69
CA ALA A 35 9.14 5.97 -11.47
C ALA A 35 8.93 7.44 -11.12
N LEU A 36 8.08 8.14 -11.88
CA LEU A 36 7.76 9.54 -11.63
C LEU A 36 7.13 9.72 -10.26
N ARG A 37 6.16 8.88 -9.89
CA ARG A 37 5.51 8.93 -8.57
C ARG A 37 6.51 8.74 -7.43
N MET A 38 7.42 7.77 -7.56
CA MET A 38 8.41 7.46 -6.53
C MET A 38 9.47 8.57 -6.41
N VAL A 39 9.93 9.11 -7.53
CA VAL A 39 10.89 10.23 -7.55
C VAL A 39 10.27 11.50 -6.98
N ILE A 40 9.04 11.85 -7.35
CA ILE A 40 8.33 13.01 -6.79
C ILE A 40 8.15 12.82 -5.28
N GLY A 41 7.65 11.66 -4.84
CA GLY A 41 7.45 11.36 -3.42
C GLY A 41 8.75 11.48 -2.61
N LEU A 42 9.84 10.89 -3.09
CA LEU A 42 11.14 10.99 -2.45
C LEU A 42 11.66 12.43 -2.42
N SER A 43 11.55 13.17 -3.52
CA SER A 43 12.01 14.55 -3.62
C SER A 43 11.24 15.46 -2.67
N VAL A 44 9.92 15.29 -2.57
CA VAL A 44 9.07 16.03 -1.63
C VAL A 44 9.44 15.69 -0.19
N LEU A 45 9.62 14.40 0.15
CA LEU A 45 10.03 14.00 1.50
C LEU A 45 11.40 14.57 1.89
N LEU A 46 12.39 14.52 0.99
CA LEU A 46 13.71 15.11 1.23
C LEU A 46 13.64 16.64 1.37
N LEU A 47 12.79 17.30 0.59
CA LEU A 47 12.55 18.73 0.72
C LEU A 47 11.93 19.07 2.08
N ILE A 48 10.93 18.30 2.52
CA ILE A 48 10.30 18.46 3.83
C ILE A 48 11.33 18.28 4.96
N VAL A 49 12.13 17.21 4.93
CA VAL A 49 13.20 16.97 5.90
C VAL A 49 14.18 18.14 5.95
N LYS A 50 14.57 18.68 4.78
CA LYS A 50 15.48 19.83 4.67
C LYS A 50 14.85 21.12 5.23
N LEU A 51 13.61 21.42 4.87
CA LEU A 51 12.92 22.65 5.28
C LEU A 51 12.60 22.65 6.78
N TRP A 52 12.19 21.51 7.33
CA TRP A 52 11.90 21.35 8.76
C TRP A 52 13.12 20.99 9.60
N ARG A 53 14.31 20.92 8.98
CA ARG A 53 15.59 20.62 9.63
C ARG A 53 15.53 19.35 10.48
N GLN A 54 14.78 18.36 10.01
CA GLN A 54 14.63 17.09 10.71
C GLN A 54 15.94 16.29 10.60
N PRO A 55 16.41 15.65 11.69
CA PRO A 55 17.61 14.84 11.63
C PRO A 55 17.39 13.62 10.73
N LEU A 56 18.34 13.35 9.83
CA LEU A 56 18.37 12.15 9.00
C LEU A 56 19.60 11.32 9.39
N PRO A 57 19.51 10.53 10.48
CA PRO A 57 20.63 9.73 10.95
C PRO A 57 20.92 8.56 10.00
N TRP A 58 22.22 8.34 9.74
CA TRP A 58 22.72 7.34 8.78
C TRP A 58 23.32 6.11 9.46
N ASP A 59 22.99 5.87 10.73
CA ASP A 59 23.43 4.64 11.40
C ASP A 59 22.70 3.41 10.84
N LYS A 60 23.28 2.23 11.11
CA LYS A 60 22.81 0.95 10.59
C LYS A 60 21.33 0.68 10.95
N HIS A 61 20.87 1.12 12.12
CA HIS A 61 19.50 0.89 12.55
C HIS A 61 18.51 1.77 11.76
N ASN A 62 18.80 3.05 11.60
CA ASN A 62 17.97 3.94 10.79
C ASN A 62 17.99 3.57 9.29
N LEU A 63 19.12 3.12 8.77
CA LEU A 63 19.19 2.59 7.40
C LEU A 63 18.30 1.36 7.21
N GLN A 64 18.22 0.46 8.20
CA GLN A 64 17.29 -0.67 8.16
C GLN A 64 15.83 -0.24 8.14
N ILE A 65 15.47 0.84 8.84
CA ILE A 65 14.11 1.41 8.82
C ILE A 65 13.81 1.97 7.43
N TYR A 66 14.73 2.74 6.84
CA TYR A 66 14.56 3.30 5.49
C TYR A 66 14.41 2.21 4.44
N LEU A 67 15.21 1.14 4.52
CA LEU A 67 15.11 0.00 3.61
C LEU A 67 13.83 -0.82 3.84
N SER A 68 13.41 -1.01 5.09
CA SER A 68 12.19 -1.76 5.43
C SER A 68 10.90 -1.02 5.03
N GLY A 69 10.96 0.30 4.89
CA GLY A 69 9.86 1.11 4.37
C GLY A 69 9.93 1.35 2.86
N GLY A 70 11.04 1.90 2.39
CA GLY A 70 11.18 2.39 1.02
C GLY A 70 11.23 1.29 -0.04
N LEU A 71 12.01 0.22 0.19
CA LEU A 71 12.15 -0.84 -0.82
C LEU A 71 10.85 -1.64 -0.99
N PRO A 72 10.19 -2.13 0.09
CA PRO A 72 8.87 -2.76 -0.05
C PRO A 72 7.82 -1.83 -0.66
N LEU A 73 7.82 -0.53 -0.32
CA LEU A 73 6.90 0.43 -0.93
C LEU A 73 7.10 0.54 -2.44
N PHE A 74 8.36 0.62 -2.90
CA PHE A 74 8.69 0.64 -4.32
C PHE A 74 8.24 -0.64 -5.04
N ILE A 75 8.51 -1.81 -4.45
CA ILE A 75 8.10 -3.11 -5.01
C ILE A 75 6.57 -3.20 -5.08
N ALA A 76 5.88 -2.88 -4.00
CA ALA A 76 4.43 -2.87 -3.92
C ALA A 76 3.84 -1.96 -5.02
N MET A 77 4.28 -0.69 -5.08
CA MET A 77 3.78 0.25 -6.08
C MET A 77 4.09 -0.21 -7.51
N SER A 78 5.26 -0.78 -7.78
CA SER A 78 5.60 -1.33 -9.09
C SER A 78 4.64 -2.45 -9.51
N MET A 79 4.30 -3.34 -8.56
CA MET A 79 3.31 -4.40 -8.79
C MET A 79 1.90 -3.83 -9.03
N VAL A 80 1.48 -2.79 -8.30
CA VAL A 80 0.18 -2.14 -8.57
C VAL A 80 0.12 -1.52 -9.96
N TYR A 81 1.16 -0.79 -10.36
CA TYR A 81 1.24 -0.15 -11.68
C TYR A 81 1.25 -1.19 -12.81
N TRP A 82 1.99 -2.28 -12.64
CA TRP A 82 1.98 -3.40 -13.58
C TRP A 82 0.61 -4.07 -13.64
N SER A 83 -0.01 -4.35 -12.49
CA SER A 83 -1.35 -4.93 -12.42
C SER A 83 -2.42 -4.05 -13.05
N ALA A 84 -2.27 -2.72 -12.98
CA ALA A 84 -3.22 -1.78 -13.54
C ALA A 84 -3.37 -1.86 -15.06
N GLN A 85 -2.46 -2.56 -15.75
CA GLN A 85 -2.56 -2.88 -17.17
C GLN A 85 -3.61 -3.97 -17.47
N PHE A 86 -3.94 -4.81 -16.47
CA PHE A 86 -4.77 -6.00 -16.66
C PHE A 86 -6.14 -5.91 -16.00
N ILE A 87 -6.30 -5.05 -14.99
CA ILE A 87 -7.53 -4.97 -14.19
C ILE A 87 -7.98 -3.52 -13.95
N PRO A 88 -9.30 -3.28 -13.83
CA PRO A 88 -9.85 -1.96 -13.50
C PRO A 88 -9.36 -1.41 -12.15
N SER A 89 -9.34 -0.08 -12.01
CA SER A 89 -8.91 0.61 -10.78
C SER A 89 -9.78 0.28 -9.56
N GLY A 90 -11.06 -0.06 -9.79
CA GLY A 90 -11.95 -0.59 -8.77
C GLY A 90 -11.45 -1.91 -8.17
N TRP A 91 -10.95 -2.82 -9.00
CA TRP A 91 -10.41 -4.10 -8.55
C TRP A 91 -9.15 -3.93 -7.72
N ILE A 92 -8.26 -3.05 -8.17
CA ILE A 92 -7.06 -2.68 -7.41
C ILE A 92 -7.46 -2.18 -6.02
N SER A 93 -8.43 -1.27 -5.94
CA SER A 93 -8.92 -0.72 -4.66
C SER A 93 -9.41 -1.81 -3.71
N VAL A 94 -10.23 -2.75 -4.20
CA VAL A 94 -10.84 -3.79 -3.35
C VAL A 94 -9.80 -4.81 -2.87
N ILE A 95 -8.92 -5.29 -3.76
CA ILE A 95 -7.85 -6.22 -3.38
C ILE A 95 -6.89 -5.55 -2.39
N PHE A 96 -6.48 -4.30 -2.65
CA PHE A 96 -5.60 -3.56 -1.75
C PHE A 96 -6.28 -3.27 -0.39
N GLY A 97 -7.61 -3.19 -0.36
CA GLY A 97 -8.42 -3.13 0.85
C GLY A 97 -8.25 -4.34 1.78
N LEU A 98 -7.64 -5.43 1.32
CA LEU A 98 -7.25 -6.58 2.15
C LEU A 98 -5.95 -6.36 2.93
N THR A 99 -5.24 -5.26 2.70
CA THR A 99 -4.00 -4.92 3.45
C THR A 99 -4.16 -5.08 4.97
N PRO A 100 -5.25 -4.63 5.64
CA PRO A 100 -5.41 -4.82 7.09
C PRO A 100 -5.44 -6.31 7.50
N LEU A 101 -5.94 -7.20 6.63
CA LEU A 101 -5.97 -8.64 6.86
C LEU A 101 -4.54 -9.18 6.90
N PHE A 102 -3.75 -8.90 5.86
CA PHE A 102 -2.36 -9.34 5.78
C PHE A 102 -1.48 -8.68 6.87
N THR A 103 -1.70 -7.40 7.18
CA THR A 103 -1.00 -6.72 8.26
C THR A 103 -1.30 -7.36 9.61
N SER A 104 -2.56 -7.73 9.89
CA SER A 104 -2.94 -8.43 11.12
C SER A 104 -2.28 -9.81 11.22
N LEU A 105 -2.23 -10.55 10.11
CA LEU A 105 -1.55 -11.84 10.03
C LEU A 105 -0.05 -11.70 10.32
N PHE A 106 0.65 -10.79 9.62
CA PHE A 106 2.07 -10.56 9.85
C PHE A 106 2.36 -10.03 11.25
N ALA A 107 1.51 -9.16 11.81
CA ALA A 107 1.66 -8.69 13.19
C ALA A 107 1.57 -9.87 14.18
N SER A 108 0.68 -10.83 13.95
CA SER A 108 0.60 -12.03 14.79
C SER A 108 1.84 -12.92 14.66
N LEU A 109 2.29 -13.18 13.43
CA LEU A 109 3.41 -14.08 13.16
C LEU A 109 4.78 -13.48 13.54
N ILE A 110 4.98 -12.17 13.34
CA ILE A 110 6.28 -11.51 13.46
C ILE A 110 6.44 -10.80 14.81
N LEU A 111 5.36 -10.20 15.33
CA LEU A 111 5.38 -9.45 16.59
C LEU A 111 4.81 -10.26 17.77
N GLY A 112 4.22 -11.43 17.51
CA GLY A 112 3.58 -12.24 18.56
C GLY A 112 2.30 -11.61 19.11
N GLU A 113 1.72 -10.63 18.41
CA GLU A 113 0.49 -9.98 18.84
C GLU A 113 -0.70 -10.94 18.73
N LYS A 114 -1.60 -10.90 19.72
CA LYS A 114 -2.92 -11.55 19.64
C LYS A 114 -3.82 -10.74 18.71
N SER A 115 -3.47 -10.74 17.43
CA SER A 115 -4.06 -9.84 16.42
C SER A 115 -5.43 -10.31 15.92
N PHE A 116 -5.80 -11.57 16.14
CA PHE A 116 -7.08 -12.14 15.71
C PHE A 116 -8.12 -12.04 16.84
N THR A 117 -8.87 -10.94 16.84
CA THR A 117 -10.09 -10.82 17.66
C THR A 117 -11.29 -11.23 16.83
N THR A 118 -12.38 -11.67 17.47
CA THR A 118 -13.64 -12.03 16.78
C THR A 118 -14.10 -10.92 15.84
N GLY A 119 -14.02 -9.66 16.27
CA GLY A 119 -14.39 -8.50 15.44
C GLY A 119 -13.51 -8.33 14.20
N LYS A 120 -12.18 -8.53 14.31
CA LYS A 120 -11.27 -8.48 13.16
C LYS A 120 -11.52 -9.64 12.20
N THR A 121 -11.77 -10.84 12.70
CA THR A 121 -12.11 -12.00 11.87
C THR A 121 -13.42 -11.78 11.09
N ILE A 122 -14.45 -11.23 11.74
CA ILE A 122 -15.71 -10.87 11.05
C ILE A 122 -15.45 -9.80 9.98
N GLY A 123 -14.68 -8.76 10.29
CA GLY A 123 -14.30 -7.73 9.32
C GLY A 123 -13.53 -8.30 8.12
N MET A 124 -12.61 -9.25 8.35
CA MET A 124 -11.90 -9.98 7.29
C MET A 124 -12.87 -10.76 6.40
N LEU A 125 -13.78 -11.54 6.99
CA LEU A 125 -14.77 -12.32 6.24
C LEU A 125 -15.71 -11.42 5.42
N LEU A 126 -16.14 -10.29 5.98
CA LEU A 126 -16.95 -9.31 5.26
C LEU A 126 -16.17 -8.66 4.09
N GLY A 127 -14.88 -8.34 4.28
CA GLY A 127 -14.02 -7.83 3.21
C GLY A 127 -13.84 -8.85 2.07
N LEU A 128 -13.61 -10.12 2.41
CA LEU A 128 -13.55 -11.22 1.44
C LEU A 128 -14.89 -11.44 0.72
N ALA A 129 -16.02 -11.32 1.42
CA ALA A 129 -17.34 -11.41 0.81
C ALA A 129 -17.60 -10.23 -0.15
N GLY A 130 -17.23 -9.01 0.24
CA GLY A 130 -17.29 -7.84 -0.65
C GLY A 130 -16.44 -8.01 -1.91
N LEU A 131 -15.24 -8.58 -1.78
CA LEU A 131 -14.41 -8.97 -2.92
C LEU A 131 -15.13 -10.00 -3.81
N ALA A 132 -15.70 -11.07 -3.24
CA ALA A 132 -16.42 -12.08 -4.02
C ALA A 132 -17.59 -11.48 -4.81
N ILE A 133 -18.33 -10.52 -4.23
CA ILE A 133 -19.44 -9.81 -4.90
C ILE A 133 -18.93 -8.95 -6.06
N VAL A 134 -17.87 -8.16 -5.85
CA VAL A 134 -17.28 -7.30 -6.90
C VAL A 134 -16.78 -8.12 -8.08
N PHE A 135 -16.34 -9.36 -7.83
CA PHE A 135 -15.79 -10.26 -8.84
C PHE A 135 -16.85 -11.22 -9.42
N GLN A 136 -18.11 -11.13 -9.01
CA GLN A 136 -19.15 -12.09 -9.41
C GLN A 136 -19.53 -11.98 -10.89
N GLU A 137 -19.69 -10.77 -11.43
CA GLU A 137 -20.04 -10.55 -12.85
C GLU A 137 -18.83 -10.63 -13.80
N SER A 138 -17.66 -10.86 -13.22
CA SER A 138 -16.35 -10.78 -13.85
C SER A 138 -15.77 -12.14 -14.21
N LEU A 139 -16.55 -13.21 -14.03
CA LEU A 139 -16.15 -14.59 -14.34
C LEU A 139 -15.97 -14.88 -15.84
N SER A 140 -16.17 -13.88 -16.71
CA SER A 140 -15.93 -13.94 -18.16
C SER A 140 -14.53 -13.45 -18.59
N PHE A 141 -13.64 -13.13 -17.65
CA PHE A 141 -12.40 -12.43 -17.99
C PHE A 141 -11.34 -13.24 -18.73
N GLU A 142 -10.62 -12.54 -19.60
CA GLU A 142 -9.41 -12.99 -20.26
C GLU A 142 -8.37 -13.48 -19.24
N GLN A 143 -7.57 -14.47 -19.62
CA GLN A 143 -6.51 -15.05 -18.79
C GLN A 143 -5.52 -14.01 -18.24
N ALA A 144 -5.42 -12.85 -18.88
CA ALA A 144 -4.61 -11.71 -18.45
C ALA A 144 -5.05 -11.10 -17.11
N ALA A 145 -6.35 -11.12 -16.76
CA ALA A 145 -6.84 -10.51 -15.51
C ALA A 145 -6.28 -11.19 -14.25
N TRP A 146 -6.02 -12.50 -14.30
CA TRP A 146 -5.42 -13.25 -13.20
C TRP A 146 -4.03 -12.73 -12.82
N TRP A 147 -3.25 -12.26 -13.79
CA TRP A 147 -1.96 -11.62 -13.54
C TRP A 147 -2.12 -10.31 -12.76
N GLY A 148 -3.11 -9.50 -13.13
CA GLY A 148 -3.45 -8.28 -12.40
C GLY A 148 -3.81 -8.57 -10.95
N VAL A 149 -4.71 -9.54 -10.71
CA VAL A 149 -5.13 -9.95 -9.36
C VAL A 149 -3.95 -10.46 -8.53
N ALA A 150 -3.11 -11.33 -9.11
CA ALA A 150 -1.92 -11.85 -8.44
C ALA A 150 -0.94 -10.74 -8.07
N GLY A 151 -0.67 -9.81 -8.99
CA GLY A 151 0.24 -8.68 -8.75
C GLY A 151 -0.23 -7.75 -7.64
N VAL A 152 -1.52 -7.37 -7.59
CA VAL A 152 -2.04 -6.53 -6.49
C VAL A 152 -2.03 -7.28 -5.16
N SER A 153 -2.32 -8.59 -5.19
CA SER A 153 -2.25 -9.43 -3.99
C SER A 153 -0.82 -9.47 -3.43
N ILE A 154 0.19 -9.70 -4.28
CA ILE A 154 1.60 -9.63 -3.91
C ILE A 154 1.95 -8.24 -3.38
N SER A 155 1.49 -7.18 -4.06
CA SER A 155 1.71 -5.81 -3.59
C SER A 155 1.16 -5.59 -2.17
N SER A 156 -0.07 -6.02 -1.91
CA SER A 156 -0.70 -5.85 -0.60
C SER A 156 0.03 -6.64 0.50
N LEU A 157 0.51 -7.84 0.19
CA LEU A 157 1.36 -8.63 1.10
C LEU A 157 2.68 -7.91 1.40
N VAL A 158 3.39 -7.42 0.38
CA VAL A 158 4.66 -6.69 0.54
C VAL A 158 4.45 -5.41 1.35
N HIS A 159 3.38 -4.66 1.05
CA HIS A 159 3.04 -3.45 1.78
C HIS A 159 2.72 -3.74 3.25
N SER A 160 1.89 -4.75 3.52
CA SER A 160 1.58 -5.19 4.88
C SER A 160 2.81 -5.65 5.65
N LEU A 161 3.70 -6.43 5.02
CA LEU A 161 4.96 -6.84 5.63
C LEU A 161 5.81 -5.62 6.01
N SER A 162 5.93 -4.64 5.12
CA SER A 162 6.66 -3.39 5.37
C SER A 162 6.15 -2.68 6.63
N THR A 163 4.82 -2.54 6.77
CA THR A 163 4.22 -1.87 7.94
C THR A 163 4.58 -2.58 9.25
N VAL A 164 4.64 -3.91 9.24
CA VAL A 164 4.99 -4.72 10.41
C VAL A 164 6.49 -4.70 10.68
N LEU A 165 7.34 -4.72 9.65
CA LEU A 165 8.79 -4.62 9.79
C LEU A 165 9.22 -3.27 10.35
N ILE A 166 8.64 -2.17 9.87
CA ILE A 166 8.88 -0.83 10.45
C ILE A 166 8.49 -0.85 11.93
N LYS A 167 7.31 -1.38 12.28
CA LYS A 167 6.87 -1.49 13.67
C LYS A 167 7.82 -2.34 14.52
N LYS A 168 8.32 -3.47 13.99
CA LYS A 168 9.30 -4.34 14.66
C LYS A 168 10.60 -3.62 14.99
N LEU A 169 11.07 -2.78 14.07
CA LEU A 169 12.32 -2.03 14.25
C LEU A 169 12.19 -0.92 15.31
N ASN A 170 10.98 -0.58 15.75
CA ASN A 170 10.72 0.41 16.80
C ASN A 170 11.47 1.74 16.60
N PRO A 171 11.13 2.51 15.55
CA PRO A 171 11.83 3.74 15.19
C PRO A 171 11.88 4.73 16.35
N THR A 172 13.06 5.28 16.63
CA THR A 172 13.26 6.28 17.69
C THR A 172 12.94 7.70 17.23
N ILE A 173 12.86 7.93 15.91
CA ILE A 173 12.51 9.22 15.32
C ILE A 173 10.98 9.31 15.26
N PRO A 174 10.36 10.36 15.83
CA PRO A 174 8.93 10.54 15.75
C PRO A 174 8.48 10.71 14.30
N ALA A 175 7.32 10.13 13.97
CA ALA A 175 6.64 10.43 12.71
C ALA A 175 6.38 11.93 12.64
N ILE A 176 6.53 12.53 11.46
CA ILE A 176 6.38 13.97 11.32
C ILE A 176 4.90 14.34 11.59
N SER A 177 4.66 15.01 12.72
CA SER A 177 3.33 15.43 13.22
C SER A 177 2.94 16.81 12.76
#